data_AF-M7AF82-F1
#
_entry.id   AF-M7AF82-F1
#
_cell.length_a   1.000
_cell.length_b   1.000
_cell.length_c   1.000
_cell.angle_alpha   90.00
_cell.angle_beta   90.00
_cell.angle_gamma   90.00
#
_symmetry.space_group_name_H-M   'P 1'
#
loop_
_entity.id
_entity.type
_entity.pdbx_description
1 polymer ?
#
loop_
_entity_poly.entity_id
_entity_poly.type
_entity_poly.pdbx_seq_one_letter_code
_entity_poly.pdbx_strand_id
1 'polypeptide(L)'
;MIRGGRGELIGGSCVAGKSIICTKLGAIAETKTSVSVGIRPELLDDLEKLRLEIQKNKEILKKVEQSLIKLNEDSQRRQLTIEEKESLPKLSAIKQKYSGILNNLLGQEQSMIMGFEPDKDSYVEVEQEIFPGVDIYPGKGKNFKVRLKEIPGPSFVFLGNDGNPQITKVKPKRLGILQEEN
;
A
#
# COMPACT_ATOMS: atom_id res chain seq x y z
N MET A 1 -7.77 6.68 14.92
CA MET A 1 -9.13 7.26 14.85
C MET A 1 -9.00 8.70 14.37
N ILE A 2 -9.66 9.09 13.27
CA ILE A 2 -9.61 10.47 12.75
C ILE A 2 -10.91 11.16 13.15
N ARG A 3 -10.90 11.90 14.27
CA ARG A 3 -12.08 12.63 14.80
C ARG A 3 -11.89 14.14 14.96
N GLY A 4 -10.81 14.71 14.42
CA GLY A 4 -10.51 16.14 14.54
C GLY A 4 -10.85 16.95 13.28
N GLY A 5 -11.45 18.14 13.46
CA GLY A 5 -11.66 19.15 12.41
C GLY A 5 -12.84 18.87 11.48
N ARG A 6 -12.61 18.09 10.42
CA ARG A 6 -13.63 17.65 9.43
C ARG A 6 -13.69 16.13 9.24
N GLY A 7 -12.73 15.38 9.81
CA GLY A 7 -12.74 13.91 9.78
C GLY A 7 -12.66 13.29 8.38
N GLU A 8 -12.17 14.01 7.37
CA GLU A 8 -12.16 13.53 5.97
C GLU A 8 -10.83 12.85 5.64
N LEU A 9 -10.89 11.72 4.94
CA LEU A 9 -9.71 11.01 4.43
C LEU A 9 -9.68 11.15 2.91
N ILE A 10 -8.84 12.06 2.42
CA ILE A 10 -8.76 12.45 1.01
C ILE A 10 -7.33 12.24 0.52
N GLY A 11 -7.16 11.33 -0.43
CA GLY A 11 -5.90 11.09 -1.13
C GLY A 11 -4.90 10.23 -0.34
N GLY A 12 -4.08 9.50 -1.10
CA GLY A 12 -3.00 8.68 -0.55
C GLY A 12 -3.47 7.30 -0.08
N SER A 13 -2.66 6.67 0.77
CA SER A 13 -2.94 5.37 1.36
C SER A 13 -2.91 5.43 2.88
N CYS A 14 -3.95 4.96 3.55
CA CYS A 14 -4.00 4.82 5.00
C CYS A 14 -4.13 3.36 5.38
N VAL A 15 -3.36 2.92 6.38
CA VAL A 15 -3.41 1.55 6.90
C VAL A 15 -3.62 1.60 8.41
N ALA A 16 -4.53 0.78 8.91
CA ALA A 16 -4.76 0.64 10.34
C ALA A 16 -4.89 -0.84 10.73
N GLY A 17 -4.45 -1.17 11.95
CA GLY A 17 -4.49 -2.55 12.39
C GLY A 17 -5.87 -3.06 12.78
N LYS A 18 -6.63 -2.25 13.53
CA LYS A 18 -7.98 -2.62 13.97
C LYS A 18 -9.05 -1.97 13.11
N SER A 19 -9.23 -0.66 13.19
CA SER A 19 -10.27 0.03 12.44
C SER A 19 -9.87 1.43 11.99
N ILE A 20 -10.52 1.87 10.90
CA ILE A 20 -10.46 3.25 10.43
C ILE A 20 -11.84 3.85 10.63
N ILE A 21 -11.90 5.01 11.28
CA ILE A 21 -13.13 5.77 11.50
C ILE A 21 -12.87 7.16 10.93
N CYS A 22 -13.72 7.57 9.99
CA CYS A 22 -13.69 8.86 9.32
C CYS A 22 -15.11 9.36 9.02
N THR A 23 -15.27 10.66 8.87
CA THR A 23 -16.54 11.30 8.51
C THR A 23 -16.82 11.14 7.02
N LYS A 24 -15.82 11.42 6.17
CA LYS A 24 -15.90 11.24 4.72
C LYS A 24 -14.69 10.50 4.19
N LEU A 25 -14.90 9.67 3.18
CA LEU A 25 -13.84 8.90 2.56
C LEU A 25 -13.77 9.20 1.06
N GLY A 26 -12.63 9.74 0.61
CA GLY A 26 -12.43 10.25 -0.75
C GLY A 26 -12.97 11.67 -0.94
N ALA A 27 -13.04 12.10 -2.19
CA ALA A 27 -13.56 13.42 -2.57
C ALA A 27 -14.30 13.35 -3.92
N ILE A 28 -15.16 14.33 -4.19
CA ILE A 28 -15.86 14.51 -5.48
C ILE A 28 -14.88 14.56 -6.66
N ALA A 29 -13.67 15.08 -6.44
CA ALA A 29 -12.60 15.11 -7.44
C ALA A 29 -11.98 13.73 -7.75
N GLU A 30 -12.59 12.63 -7.28
CA GLU A 30 -12.12 11.24 -7.43
C GLU A 30 -10.64 11.05 -7.06
N THR A 31 -10.19 11.79 -6.03
CA THR A 31 -8.81 11.71 -5.59
C THR A 31 -8.53 10.29 -5.12
N LYS A 32 -7.57 9.63 -5.77
CA LYS A 32 -7.21 8.24 -5.50
C LYS A 32 -6.89 8.07 -4.02
N THR A 33 -7.76 7.33 -3.34
CA THR A 33 -7.70 7.13 -1.90
C THR A 33 -7.77 5.64 -1.61
N SER A 34 -6.78 5.10 -0.91
CA SER A 34 -6.71 3.69 -0.56
C SER A 34 -6.70 3.52 0.95
N VAL A 35 -7.59 2.71 1.50
CA VAL A 35 -7.62 2.43 2.95
C VAL A 35 -7.53 0.94 3.20
N SER A 36 -6.69 0.52 4.13
CA SER A 36 -6.50 -0.89 4.47
C SER A 36 -6.68 -1.11 5.97
N VAL A 37 -7.45 -2.14 6.34
CA VAL A 37 -7.68 -2.52 7.73
C VAL A 37 -7.42 -4.01 7.97
N GLY A 38 -7.13 -4.36 9.22
CA GLY A 38 -6.93 -5.75 9.63
C GLY A 38 -5.51 -6.27 9.52
N ILE A 39 -4.51 -5.39 9.34
CA ILE A 39 -3.10 -5.77 9.29
C ILE A 39 -2.50 -5.53 10.68
N ARG A 40 -1.96 -6.58 11.32
CA ARG A 40 -1.34 -6.42 12.66
C ARG A 40 -0.30 -5.28 12.65
N PRO A 41 -0.26 -4.40 13.67
CA PRO A 41 0.70 -3.28 13.73
C PRO A 41 2.15 -3.71 13.51
N GLU A 42 2.56 -4.84 14.11
CA GLU A 42 3.90 -5.42 13.93
C GLU A 42 4.22 -5.72 12.45
N LEU A 43 3.25 -6.32 11.74
CA LEU A 43 3.40 -6.60 10.31
C LEU A 43 3.40 -5.32 9.47
N LEU A 44 2.65 -4.29 9.89
CA LEU A 44 2.62 -3.02 9.20
C LEU A 44 3.98 -2.32 9.26
N ASP A 45 4.58 -2.25 10.44
CA ASP A 45 5.91 -1.65 10.65
C ASP A 45 6.97 -2.37 9.82
N ASP A 46 6.91 -3.72 9.79
CA ASP A 46 7.86 -4.51 9.01
C ASP A 46 7.65 -4.37 7.50
N LEU A 47 6.39 -4.31 7.03
CA LEU A 47 6.08 -4.01 5.64
C LEU A 47 6.53 -2.61 5.23
N GLU A 48 6.40 -1.62 6.12
CA GLU A 48 6.85 -0.25 5.86
C GLU A 48 8.37 -0.17 5.75
N LYS A 49 9.10 -0.80 6.68
CA LYS A 49 10.57 -0.93 6.61
C LYS A 49 11.00 -1.59 5.31
N LEU A 50 10.34 -2.68 4.92
CA LEU A 50 10.64 -3.42 3.70
C LEU A 50 10.38 -2.58 2.45
N ARG A 51 9.28 -1.82 2.42
CA ARG A 51 8.97 -0.89 1.32
C ARG A 51 9.99 0.23 1.19
N LEU A 52 10.42 0.81 2.32
CA LEU A 52 11.49 1.81 2.33
C LEU A 52 12.79 1.23 1.78
N GLU A 53 13.13 -0.01 2.14
CA GLU A 53 14.30 -0.71 1.64
C GLU A 53 14.20 -1.00 0.13
N ILE A 54 13.04 -1.45 -0.35
CA ILE A 54 12.74 -1.64 -1.78
C ILE A 54 12.91 -0.32 -2.54
N GLN A 55 12.37 0.77 -2.01
CA GLN A 55 12.46 2.09 -2.64
C GLN A 55 13.91 2.58 -2.73
N LYS A 56 14.67 2.45 -1.63
CA LYS A 56 16.09 2.79 -1.59
C LYS A 56 16.90 1.99 -2.61
N ASN A 57 16.68 0.67 -2.70
CA ASN A 57 17.36 -0.18 -3.67
C ASN A 57 16.96 0.14 -5.12
N LYS A 58 15.68 0.47 -5.38
CA LYS A 58 15.22 0.94 -6.69
C LYS A 58 15.90 2.23 -7.12
N GLU A 59 16.07 3.19 -6.22
CA GLU A 59 16.75 4.45 -6.53
C GLU A 59 18.23 4.23 -6.87
N ILE A 60 18.92 3.35 -6.12
CA ILE A 60 20.31 2.97 -6.41
C ILE A 60 20.38 2.31 -7.80
N LEU A 61 19.51 1.34 -8.07
CA LEU A 61 19.48 0.64 -9.36
C LEU A 61 19.24 1.63 -10.51
N LYS A 62 18.32 2.58 -10.34
CA LYS A 62 18.04 3.62 -11.34
C LYS A 62 19.27 4.48 -11.65
N LYS A 63 20.06 4.87 -10.63
CA LYS A 63 21.31 5.62 -10.82
C LYS A 63 22.36 4.79 -11.58
N VAL A 64 22.48 3.51 -11.25
CA VAL A 64 23.40 2.58 -11.93
C VAL A 64 22.99 2.38 -13.39
N GLU A 65 21.69 2.19 -13.67
CA GLU A 65 21.17 2.06 -15.03
C GLU A 65 21.38 3.31 -15.86
N GLN A 66 21.12 4.50 -15.30
CA GLN A 66 21.40 5.76 -16.00
C GLN A 66 22.89 5.92 -16.34
N SER A 67 23.78 5.50 -15.44
CA SER A 67 25.23 5.53 -15.69
C SER A 67 25.62 4.56 -16.81
N LEU A 68 25.06 3.35 -16.80
CA LEU A 68 25.26 2.35 -17.86
C LEU A 68 24.74 2.82 -19.22
N ILE A 69 23.55 3.44 -19.27
CA ILE A 69 22.98 3.98 -20.52
C ILE A 69 23.90 5.05 -21.10
N LYS A 70 24.35 6.01 -20.27
CA LYS A 70 25.28 7.07 -20.70
C LYS A 70 26.59 6.48 -21.25
N LEU A 71 27.20 5.55 -20.52
CA LEU A 71 28.41 4.85 -20.97
C LEU A 71 28.20 4.11 -22.30
N ASN A 72 27.04 3.49 -22.49
CA ASN A 72 26.72 2.79 -23.73
C ASN A 72 26.51 3.78 -24.90
N GLU A 73 25.81 4.89 -24.68
CA GLU A 73 25.65 5.97 -25.67
C GLU A 73 26.99 6.59 -26.06
N ASP A 74 27.86 6.85 -25.07
CA ASP A 74 29.20 7.38 -25.31
C ASP A 74 30.05 6.37 -26.09
N SER A 75 29.89 5.07 -25.85
CA SER A 75 30.59 4.02 -26.62
C SER A 75 30.21 3.96 -28.09
N GLN A 76 28.99 4.39 -28.44
CA GLN A 76 28.50 4.46 -29.81
C GLN A 76 28.95 5.74 -30.52
N ARG A 77 29.21 6.82 -29.77
CA ARG A 77 29.60 8.14 -30.31
C ARG A 77 31.12 8.33 -30.36
N ARG A 78 31.87 7.74 -29.43
CA ARG A 78 33.32 7.87 -29.29
C ARG A 78 33.94 6.55 -28.83
N GLN A 79 35.25 6.40 -29.06
CA GLN A 79 36.00 5.34 -28.39
C GLN A 79 36.03 5.61 -26.89
N LEU A 80 35.53 4.65 -26.10
CA LEU A 80 35.59 4.71 -24.64
C LEU A 80 37.05 4.72 -24.17
N THR A 81 37.31 5.50 -23.12
CA THR A 81 38.58 5.47 -22.39
C THR A 81 38.79 4.11 -21.71
N ILE A 82 40.04 3.80 -21.35
CA ILE A 82 40.40 2.53 -20.70
C ILE A 82 39.65 2.38 -19.36
N GLU A 83 39.51 3.47 -18.60
CA GLU A 83 38.77 3.51 -17.34
C GLU A 83 37.27 3.22 -17.52
N GLU A 84 36.65 3.78 -18.56
CA GLU A 84 35.24 3.54 -18.87
C GLU A 84 34.97 2.07 -19.26
N LYS A 85 35.88 1.46 -20.04
CA LYS A 85 35.80 0.03 -20.39
C LYS A 85 35.92 -0.88 -19.18
N GLU A 86 36.75 -0.55 -18.19
CA GLU A 86 36.84 -1.30 -16.94
C GLU A 86 35.65 -1.08 -16.00
N SER A 87 34.98 0.07 -16.11
CA SER A 87 33.81 0.41 -15.28
C SER A 87 32.54 -0.33 -15.71
N LEU A 88 32.40 -0.68 -16.99
CA LEU A 88 31.25 -1.43 -17.54
C LEU A 88 30.98 -2.77 -16.82
N PRO A 89 31.94 -3.71 -16.70
CA PRO A 89 31.71 -4.97 -16.01
C PRO A 89 31.43 -4.76 -14.52
N LYS A 90 32.05 -3.76 -13.88
CA LYS A 90 31.80 -3.42 -12.47
C LYS A 90 30.37 -2.93 -12.25
N LEU A 91 29.89 -2.00 -13.09
CA LEU A 91 28.53 -1.48 -13.03
C LEU A 91 27.49 -2.56 -13.38
N SER A 92 27.78 -3.44 -14.34
CA SER A 92 26.93 -4.58 -14.68
C SER A 92 26.79 -5.55 -13.51
N ALA A 93 27.89 -5.89 -12.83
CA ALA A 93 27.87 -6.73 -11.64
C ALA A 93 27.08 -6.10 -10.49
N ILE A 94 27.22 -4.79 -10.28
CA ILE A 94 26.43 -4.02 -9.30
C ILE A 94 24.94 -4.09 -9.65
N LYS A 95 24.57 -3.86 -10.92
CA LYS A 95 23.18 -3.96 -11.39
C LYS A 95 22.61 -5.35 -11.11
N GLN A 96 23.33 -6.42 -11.44
CA GLN A 96 22.88 -7.79 -11.21
C GLN A 96 22.68 -8.08 -9.72
N LYS A 97 23.62 -7.65 -8.87
CA LYS A 97 23.53 -7.80 -7.41
C LYS A 97 22.30 -7.10 -6.84
N TYR A 98 22.10 -5.82 -7.16
CA TYR A 98 20.97 -5.04 -6.65
C TYR A 98 19.62 -5.50 -7.22
N SER A 99 19.59 -5.97 -8.47
CA SER A 99 18.39 -6.60 -9.05
C SER A 99 18.01 -7.88 -8.29
N GLY A 100 18.99 -8.72 -7.95
CA GLY A 100 18.77 -9.92 -7.13
C GLY A 100 18.24 -9.60 -5.73
N ILE A 101 18.85 -8.61 -5.06
CA ILE A 101 18.38 -8.14 -3.74
C ILE A 101 16.94 -7.62 -3.85
N LEU A 102 16.64 -6.81 -4.88
CA LEU A 102 15.30 -6.27 -5.08
C LEU A 102 14.25 -7.36 -5.29
N ASN A 103 14.56 -8.39 -6.09
CA ASN A 103 13.67 -9.53 -6.28
C ASN A 103 13.44 -10.30 -4.97
N ASN A 104 14.47 -10.49 -4.15
CA ASN A 104 14.32 -11.13 -2.85
C ASN A 104 13.45 -10.29 -1.91
N LEU A 105 13.65 -8.98 -1.84
CA LEU A 105 12.84 -8.08 -1.01
C LEU A 105 11.37 -8.05 -1.46
N LEU A 106 11.11 -8.01 -2.77
CA LEU A 106 9.76 -8.09 -3.31
C LEU A 106 9.10 -9.45 -3.01
N GLY A 107 9.87 -10.54 -3.10
CA GLY A 107 9.39 -11.88 -2.72
C GLY A 107 9.07 -11.99 -1.23
N GLN A 108 9.89 -11.37 -0.37
CA GLN A 108 9.62 -11.28 1.08
C GLN A 108 8.36 -10.46 1.36
N GLU A 109 8.18 -9.32 0.69
CA GLU A 109 6.97 -8.48 0.83
C GLU A 109 5.73 -9.28 0.47
N GLN A 110 5.77 -9.97 -0.67
CA GLN A 110 4.66 -10.79 -1.12
C GLN A 110 4.38 -11.96 -0.17
N SER A 111 5.42 -12.62 0.34
CA SER A 111 5.27 -13.73 1.29
C SER A 111 4.67 -13.26 2.61
N MET A 112 5.05 -12.07 3.08
CA MET A 112 4.48 -11.45 4.28
C MET A 112 3.01 -11.08 4.08
N ILE A 113 2.66 -10.50 2.93
CA ILE A 113 1.27 -10.20 2.53
C ILE A 113 0.44 -11.50 2.39
N MET A 114 1.04 -12.59 1.90
CA MET A 114 0.35 -13.87 1.77
C MET A 114 0.30 -14.67 3.08
N GLY A 115 1.21 -14.43 4.02
CA GLY A 115 1.31 -15.17 5.27
C GLY A 115 0.41 -14.62 6.37
N PHE A 116 -0.07 -13.38 6.28
CA PHE A 116 -0.89 -12.81 7.34
C PHE A 116 -2.36 -13.20 7.24
N GLU A 117 -2.96 -13.41 8.41
CA GLU A 117 -4.39 -13.50 8.56
C GLU A 117 -4.93 -12.12 8.96
N PRO A 118 -5.90 -11.58 8.19
CA PRO A 118 -6.49 -10.30 8.54
C PRO A 118 -7.34 -10.44 9.81
N ASP A 119 -7.30 -9.41 10.65
CA ASP A 119 -8.16 -9.36 11.83
C ASP A 119 -9.64 -9.37 11.40
N LYS A 120 -10.40 -10.35 11.89
CA LYS A 120 -11.82 -10.53 11.57
C LYS A 120 -12.69 -9.43 12.19
N ASP A 121 -12.18 -8.76 13.21
CA ASP A 121 -12.86 -7.67 13.90
C ASP A 121 -12.48 -6.30 13.31
N SER A 122 -11.71 -6.30 12.21
CA SER A 122 -11.36 -5.07 11.51
C SER A 122 -12.48 -4.53 10.63
N TYR A 123 -12.61 -3.20 10.63
CA TYR A 123 -13.62 -2.50 9.84
C TYR A 123 -13.22 -1.08 9.50
N VAL A 124 -13.83 -0.56 8.44
CA VAL A 124 -13.82 0.85 8.06
C VAL A 124 -15.22 1.41 8.33
N GLU A 125 -15.31 2.40 9.19
CA GLU A 125 -16.53 3.16 9.49
C GLU A 125 -16.42 4.54 8.83
N VAL A 126 -17.44 4.85 8.03
CA VAL A 126 -17.60 6.14 7.36
C VAL A 126 -18.93 6.72 7.80
N GLU A 127 -18.94 7.89 8.44
CA GLU A 127 -20.14 8.44 9.07
C GLU A 127 -21.10 9.11 8.07
N GLN A 128 -20.58 9.78 7.04
CA GLN A 128 -21.37 10.56 6.09
C GLN A 128 -21.42 9.96 4.68
N GLU A 129 -20.27 9.83 4.01
CA GLU A 129 -20.25 9.43 2.59
C GLU A 129 -18.92 8.84 2.13
N ILE A 130 -19.00 7.87 1.20
CA ILE A 130 -17.86 7.29 0.48
C ILE A 130 -17.93 7.72 -0.98
N PHE A 131 -16.92 8.44 -1.44
CA PHE A 131 -16.84 8.92 -2.82
C PHE A 131 -16.32 7.84 -3.81
N PRO A 132 -16.59 8.02 -5.12
CA PRO A 132 -15.93 7.22 -6.16
C PRO A 132 -14.41 7.39 -6.16
N GLY A 133 -13.69 6.39 -6.66
CA GLY A 133 -12.22 6.40 -6.69
C GLY A 133 -11.56 5.97 -5.37
N VAL A 134 -12.36 5.55 -4.39
CA VAL A 134 -11.90 4.96 -3.13
C VAL A 134 -11.72 3.45 -3.29
N ASP A 135 -10.55 2.96 -2.87
CA ASP A 135 -10.21 1.55 -2.73
C ASP A 135 -10.13 1.17 -1.24
N ILE A 136 -11.04 0.31 -0.79
CA ILE A 136 -11.10 -0.18 0.60
C ILE A 136 -10.61 -1.62 0.64
N TYR A 137 -9.64 -1.93 1.49
CA TYR A 137 -9.04 -3.25 1.65
C TYR A 137 -9.33 -3.76 3.06
N PRO A 138 -10.48 -4.40 3.30
CA PRO A 138 -10.75 -5.07 4.56
C PRO A 138 -10.02 -6.42 4.56
N GLY A 139 -8.72 -6.39 4.86
CA GLY A 139 -7.88 -7.59 4.96
C GLY A 139 -7.20 -8.06 3.67
N LYS A 140 -6.96 -9.38 3.58
CA LYS A 140 -6.00 -10.01 2.65
C LYS A 140 -6.45 -9.96 1.19
N GLY A 141 -5.77 -9.13 0.39
CA GLY A 141 -5.76 -9.21 -1.08
C GLY A 141 -7.09 -8.95 -1.79
N LYS A 142 -8.16 -8.59 -1.07
CA LYS A 142 -9.46 -8.26 -1.65
C LYS A 142 -9.74 -6.77 -1.47
N ASN A 143 -10.06 -6.12 -2.59
CA ASN A 143 -10.38 -4.71 -2.63
C ASN A 143 -11.88 -4.50 -2.91
N PHE A 144 -12.50 -3.67 -2.10
CA PHE A 144 -13.80 -3.08 -2.35
C PHE A 144 -13.58 -1.72 -3.00
N LYS A 145 -13.72 -1.66 -4.33
CA LYS A 145 -13.58 -0.41 -5.09
C LYS A 145 -14.94 0.23 -5.31
N VAL A 146 -15.08 1.49 -4.87
CA VAL A 146 -16.25 2.32 -5.17
C VAL A 146 -16.07 2.95 -6.55
N ARG A 147 -16.76 2.41 -7.56
CA ARG A 147 -16.50 2.74 -8.99
C ARG A 147 -17.44 3.76 -9.62
N LEU A 148 -18.72 3.76 -9.28
CA LEU A 148 -19.74 4.40 -10.15
C LEU A 148 -20.67 5.38 -9.45
N LYS A 149 -20.92 5.22 -8.14
CA LYS A 149 -21.77 6.12 -7.37
C LYS A 149 -21.20 6.25 -5.97
N GLU A 150 -21.25 7.46 -5.44
CA GLU A 150 -21.01 7.70 -4.03
C GLU A 150 -22.00 6.89 -3.19
N ILE A 151 -21.56 6.45 -2.01
CA ILE A 151 -22.37 5.71 -1.07
C ILE A 151 -22.74 6.69 0.04
N PRO A 152 -23.97 7.27 0.01
CA PRO A 152 -24.40 8.21 1.02
C PRO A 152 -24.89 7.49 2.28
N GLY A 153 -24.64 8.16 3.40
CA GLY A 153 -24.98 7.72 4.74
C GLY A 153 -23.89 6.89 5.41
N PRO A 154 -24.10 6.58 6.70
CA PRO A 154 -23.16 5.79 7.48
C PRO A 154 -22.94 4.44 6.80
N SER A 155 -21.67 4.08 6.64
CA SER A 155 -21.24 2.89 5.91
C SER A 155 -20.14 2.19 6.69
N PHE A 156 -20.32 0.88 6.89
CA PHE A 156 -19.34 0.01 7.54
C PHE A 156 -18.87 -1.02 6.52
N VAL A 157 -17.58 -1.02 6.22
CA VAL A 157 -16.94 -1.99 5.32
C VAL A 157 -16.07 -2.92 6.14
N PHE A 158 -16.31 -4.22 6.04
CA PHE A 158 -15.64 -5.25 6.83
C PHE A 158 -15.46 -6.54 6.03
N LEU A 159 -14.63 -7.45 6.53
CA LEU A 159 -14.44 -8.75 5.90
C LEU A 159 -15.53 -9.74 6.37
N GLY A 160 -16.36 -10.20 5.45
CA GLY A 160 -17.39 -11.21 5.71
C GLY A 160 -16.80 -12.57 6.10
N ASN A 161 -17.62 -13.46 6.66
CA ASN A 161 -17.20 -14.81 7.05
C ASN A 161 -16.81 -15.67 5.84
N ASP A 162 -17.31 -15.31 4.66
CA ASP A 162 -16.95 -15.85 3.34
C ASP A 162 -15.60 -15.31 2.83
N GLY A 163 -14.95 -14.45 3.62
CA GLY A 163 -13.71 -13.78 3.26
C GLY A 163 -13.89 -12.78 2.12
N ASN A 164 -15.10 -12.30 1.84
CA ASN A 164 -15.34 -11.21 0.87
C ASN A 164 -15.60 -9.88 1.58
N PRO A 165 -15.19 -8.75 1.00
CA PRO A 165 -15.59 -7.44 1.50
C PRO A 165 -17.12 -7.30 1.50
N GLN A 166 -17.69 -6.94 2.64
CA GLN A 166 -19.11 -6.63 2.79
C GLN A 166 -19.28 -5.19 3.25
N ILE A 167 -20.38 -4.57 2.83
CA ILE A 167 -20.78 -3.22 3.23
C ILE A 167 -22.17 -3.27 3.87
N THR A 168 -22.35 -2.54 4.96
CA THR A 168 -23.63 -2.34 5.64
C THR A 168 -23.81 -0.89 6.04
N LYS A 169 -25.06 -0.43 6.16
CA LYS A 169 -25.38 0.90 6.69
C LYS A 169 -25.56 0.93 8.21
N VAL A 170 -25.59 -0.24 8.84
CA VAL A 170 -25.80 -0.40 10.28
C VAL A 170 -24.60 -1.10 10.87
N LYS A 171 -24.08 -0.59 11.99
CA LYS A 171 -22.94 -1.19 12.70
C LYS A 171 -23.22 -2.69 12.96
N PRO A 172 -22.43 -3.61 12.36
CA PRO A 172 -22.59 -5.05 12.59
C PRO A 172 -22.53 -5.38 14.08
N LYS A 173 -23.49 -6.16 14.58
CA LYS A 173 -23.48 -6.64 15.99
C LYS A 173 -22.21 -7.42 16.34
N ARG A 174 -21.57 -8.08 15.35
CA ARG A 174 -20.27 -8.78 15.51
C ARG A 174 -19.09 -7.85 15.80
N LEU A 175 -19.17 -6.56 15.45
CA LEU A 175 -18.14 -5.55 15.73
C LEU A 175 -18.36 -4.84 17.08
N GLY A 176 -19.30 -5.34 17.88
CA GLY A 176 -19.83 -4.72 19.08
C GLY A 176 -19.32 -5.25 20.42
N ILE A 177 -18.27 -6.07 20.46
CA ILE A 177 -17.66 -6.48 21.74
C ILE A 177 -16.22 -5.97 21.82
N LEU A 178 -16.10 -4.67 22.01
CA LEU A 178 -15.01 -4.10 22.81
C LEU A 178 -15.65 -3.13 23.80
N GLN A 179 -15.88 -3.67 25.00
CA GLN A 179 -15.98 -2.99 26.31
C GLN A 179 -17.12 -2.00 26.52
N GLU A 180 -18.27 -2.50 26.97
CA GLU A 180 -18.78 -2.01 28.26
C GLU A 180 -18.06 -2.83 29.34
N GLU A 181 -16.89 -2.35 29.80
CA GLU A 181 -16.40 -2.68 31.13
C GLU A 181 -16.97 -1.61 32.07
N ASN A 182 -18.03 -1.96 32.78
CA ASN A 182 -18.36 -1.39 34.09
C ASN A 182 -17.83 -2.33 35.16
#